data_AF-W2TQZ0-F1
#
_entry.id   AF-W2TQZ0-F1
#
_cell.length_a   1.000
_cell.length_b   1.000
_cell.length_c   1.000
_cell.angle_alpha   90.00
_cell.angle_beta   90.00
_cell.angle_gamma   90.00
#
_symmetry.space_group_name_H-M   'P 1'
#
loop_
_entity.id
_entity.type
_entity.pdbx_description
1 polymer ?
#
loop_
_entity_poly.entity_id
_entity_poly.type
_entity_poly.pdbx_seq_one_letter_code
_entity_poly.pdbx_strand_id
1 'polypeptide(L)'
;MEFVVNGPIPEDFMMNKGNRLSAFRYDKESNELSVLDQLLLPHRLDFIPVKNTMDAFNVRGAPLIAVVGALGLLVEMTGLDFKTPESLIKFLKIKVSI
;
A
#
# COMPACT_ATOMS: atom_id res chain seq x y z
N MET A 1 2.55 19.65 20.75
CA MET A 1 1.21 20.05 20.29
C MET A 1 1.43 20.98 19.12
N GLU A 2 1.45 20.45 17.89
CA GLU A 2 1.49 21.30 16.70
C GLU A 2 0.10 21.90 16.52
N PHE A 3 0.06 23.22 16.43
CA PHE A 3 -1.17 24.00 16.30
C PHE A 3 -1.81 23.66 14.95
N VAL A 4 -3.09 23.26 14.95
CA VAL A 4 -3.90 23.31 13.72
C VAL A 4 -4.11 24.80 13.45
N VAL A 5 -3.26 25.36 12.60
CA VAL A 5 -3.33 26.77 12.21
C VAL A 5 -4.51 26.91 11.27
N ASN A 6 -5.58 27.58 11.70
CA ASN A 6 -6.65 28.07 10.81
C ASN A 6 -6.11 29.25 9.97
N GLY A 7 -5.02 29.02 9.25
CA GLY A 7 -4.38 29.97 8.34
C GLY A 7 -4.53 29.52 6.88
N PRO A 8 -4.16 30.37 5.91
CA PRO A 8 -4.10 29.95 4.51
C PRO A 8 -3.18 28.73 4.38
N ILE A 9 -3.53 27.81 3.47
CA ILE A 9 -2.69 26.65 3.14
C ILE A 9 -1.27 27.19 2.83
N PRO A 10 -0.21 26.65 3.46
CA PRO A 10 1.15 27.11 3.21
C PRO A 10 1.47 27.13 1.70
N GLU A 11 2.16 28.18 1.24
CA GLU A 11 2.50 28.33 -0.19
C GLU A 11 3.28 27.13 -0.73
N ASP A 12 4.08 26.50 0.13
CA ASP A 12 4.88 25.34 -0.20
C ASP A 12 4.11 24.02 -0.11
N PHE A 13 2.86 23.98 0.36
CA PHE A 13 2.09 22.74 0.54
C PHE A 13 2.02 21.89 -0.76
N MET A 14 1.84 22.55 -1.91
CA MET A 14 1.78 21.88 -3.21
C MET A 14 3.16 21.66 -3.87
N MET A 15 4.23 22.28 -3.35
CA MET A 15 5.57 22.25 -3.97
C MET A 15 6.59 21.44 -3.16
N ASN A 16 6.43 21.39 -1.85
CA ASN A 16 7.26 20.64 -0.92
C ASN A 16 6.90 19.15 -1.01
N LYS A 17 7.72 18.40 -1.73
CA LYS A 17 7.58 16.94 -1.87
C LYS A 17 8.26 16.15 -0.75
N GLY A 18 9.18 16.78 -0.01
CA GLY A 18 9.99 16.10 1.02
C GLY A 18 9.18 15.67 2.25
N ASN A 19 8.12 16.41 2.56
CA ASN A 19 7.28 16.16 3.74
C ASN A 19 5.92 15.54 3.39
N ARG A 20 5.76 14.97 2.19
CA ARG A 20 4.48 14.39 1.77
C ARG A 20 4.24 13.04 2.43
N LEU A 21 3.05 12.90 2.99
CA LEU A 21 2.57 11.63 3.48
C LEU A 21 2.34 10.67 2.30
N SER A 22 3.01 9.52 2.33
CA SER A 22 2.83 8.47 1.33
C SER A 22 1.75 7.50 1.79
N ALA A 23 0.82 7.15 0.90
CA ALA A 23 -0.27 6.24 1.24
C ALA A 23 0.18 4.77 1.39
N PHE A 24 1.29 4.40 0.75
CA PHE A 24 1.95 3.11 0.89
C PHE A 24 3.47 3.26 0.76
N ARG A 25 4.21 2.24 1.17
CA ARG A 25 5.65 2.09 1.01
C ARG A 25 5.93 0.70 0.46
N TYR A 26 6.71 0.63 -0.59
CA TYR A 26 7.13 -0.62 -1.21
C TYR A 26 8.64 -0.65 -1.32
N ASP A 27 9.26 -1.64 -0.70
CA ASP A 27 10.69 -1.90 -0.78
C ASP A 27 10.93 -2.99 -1.83
N LYS A 28 11.70 -2.66 -2.87
CA LYS A 28 12.00 -3.57 -3.97
C LYS A 28 13.05 -4.61 -3.61
N GLU A 29 13.94 -4.30 -2.67
CA GLU A 29 15.03 -5.21 -2.29
C GLU A 29 14.52 -6.30 -1.37
N SER A 30 13.70 -5.95 -0.38
CA SER A 30 13.06 -6.91 0.52
C SER A 30 11.74 -7.49 -0.02
N ASN A 31 11.19 -6.90 -1.08
CA ASN A 31 9.85 -7.18 -1.61
C ASN A 31 8.76 -7.04 -0.53
N GLU A 32 8.89 -6.02 0.33
CA GLU A 32 7.93 -5.74 1.41
C GLU A 32 7.03 -4.56 1.04
N LEU A 33 5.74 -4.69 1.33
CA LEU A 33 4.75 -3.65 1.14
C LEU A 33 4.12 -3.29 2.48
N SER A 34 4.00 -2.00 2.76
CA SER A 34 3.23 -1.48 3.89
C SER A 34 2.31 -0.36 3.44
N VAL A 35 1.12 -0.28 4.04
CA VAL A 35 0.13 0.76 3.76
C VAL A 35 -0.07 1.63 5.00
N LEU A 36 -0.32 2.93 4.80
CA LEU A 36 -0.65 3.84 5.88
C LEU A 36 -2.02 3.48 6.49
N ASP A 37 -2.08 3.35 7.81
CA ASP A 37 -3.35 3.19 8.52
C ASP A 37 -4.07 4.55 8.59
N GLN A 38 -4.98 4.76 7.64
CA GLN A 38 -5.75 6.00 7.54
C GLN A 38 -6.71 6.21 8.72
N LEU A 39 -7.04 5.18 9.51
CA LEU A 39 -7.93 5.32 10.68
C LEU A 39 -7.24 6.01 11.85
N LEU A 40 -5.91 6.02 11.86
CA LEU A 40 -5.11 6.61 12.93
C LEU A 40 -4.73 8.06 12.65
N LEU A 41 -4.97 8.55 11.43
CA LEU A 41 -4.77 9.95 11.08
C LEU A 41 -5.76 10.87 11.81
N PRO A 42 -5.35 12.10 12.15
CA PRO A 42 -3.99 12.66 12.03
C PRO A 42 -3.09 12.35 13.24
N HIS A 43 -3.58 11.59 14.23
CA HIS A 43 -2.94 11.43 15.54
C HIS A 43 -1.71 10.52 15.52
N ARG A 44 -1.68 9.48 14.69
CA ARG A 44 -0.52 8.60 14.48
C ARG A 44 -0.29 8.34 13.00
N LEU A 45 0.97 8.10 12.66
CA LEU A 45 1.44 7.80 11.31
C LEU A 45 2.00 6.38 11.27
N ASP A 46 1.10 5.41 11.42
CA ASP A 46 1.47 3.99 11.49
C ASP A 46 1.29 3.32 10.13
N PHE A 47 2.23 2.44 9.78
CA PHE A 47 2.19 1.64 8.56
C PHE A 47 1.92 0.17 8.92
N ILE A 48 0.97 -0.44 8.23
CA ILE A 48 0.58 -1.84 8.40
C ILE A 48 1.19 -2.65 7.26
N PRO A 49 1.86 -3.78 7.53
CA PRO A 49 2.40 -4.65 6.48
C PRO A 49 1.27 -5.31 5.67
N VAL A 50 1.46 -5.37 4.36
CA VAL A 50 0.57 -6.05 3.40
C VAL A 50 1.26 -7.33 2.96
N LYS A 51 0.68 -8.48 3.31
CA LYS A 51 1.29 -9.80 3.07
C LYS A 51 0.65 -10.54 1.91
N ASN A 52 -0.58 -10.19 1.56
CA ASN A 52 -1.36 -10.86 0.52
C ASN A 52 -2.39 -9.92 -0.10
N THR A 53 -3.09 -10.39 -1.14
CA THR A 53 -4.10 -9.59 -1.84
C THR A 53 -5.29 -9.18 -0.97
N MET A 54 -5.62 -9.92 0.10
CA MET A 54 -6.77 -9.61 0.96
C MET A 54 -6.51 -8.39 1.86
N ASP A 55 -5.25 -8.13 2.19
CA ASP A 55 -4.87 -6.98 3.00
C ASP A 55 -5.18 -5.64 2.29
N ALA A 56 -5.34 -5.66 0.95
CA ALA A 56 -5.75 -4.50 0.15
C ALA A 56 -7.19 -4.02 0.46
N PHE A 57 -8.07 -4.90 0.97
CA PHE A 57 -9.45 -4.53 1.32
C PHE A 57 -9.54 -3.64 2.56
N ASN A 58 -8.50 -3.64 3.40
CA ASN A 58 -8.43 -2.76 4.56
C ASN A 58 -8.07 -1.31 4.18
N VAL A 59 -7.75 -1.07 2.91
CA VAL A 59 -7.30 0.22 2.39
C VAL A 59 -8.49 0.98 1.80
N ARG A 60 -8.48 2.31 1.92
CA ARG A 60 -9.52 3.18 1.37
C ARG A 60 -9.06 3.88 0.08
N GLY A 61 -10.03 4.13 -0.80
CA GLY A 61 -9.82 4.79 -2.09
C GLY A 61 -9.57 3.79 -3.21
N ALA A 62 -10.49 3.74 -4.19
CA ALA A 62 -10.43 2.77 -5.29
C ALA A 62 -9.07 2.71 -6.02
N PRO A 63 -8.40 3.86 -6.33
CA PRO A 63 -7.08 3.81 -6.96
C PRO A 63 -6.01 3.13 -6.08
N LEU A 64 -6.04 3.38 -4.77
CA LEU A 64 -5.06 2.83 -3.85
C LEU A 64 -5.31 1.33 -3.61
N ILE A 65 -6.58 0.92 -3.53
CA ILE A 65 -6.98 -0.50 -3.45
C ILE A 65 -6.41 -1.27 -4.65
N ALA A 66 -6.53 -0.74 -5.86
CA ALA A 66 -6.01 -1.40 -7.07
C ALA A 66 -4.48 -1.58 -7.03
N VAL A 67 -3.74 -0.54 -6.62
CA VAL A 67 -2.28 -0.58 -6.50
C VAL A 67 -1.83 -1.56 -5.42
N VAL A 68 -2.44 -1.50 -4.23
CA VAL A 68 -2.11 -2.40 -3.11
C VAL A 68 -2.50 -3.84 -3.43
N GLY A 69 -3.60 -4.08 -4.14
CA GLY A 69 -3.97 -5.43 -4.60
C GLY A 69 -2.95 -6.02 -5.57
N ALA A 70 -2.50 -5.24 -6.55
CA ALA A 70 -1.48 -5.69 -7.51
C ALA A 70 -0.12 -5.95 -6.85
N LEU A 71 0.34 -5.03 -5.99
CA LEU A 71 1.59 -5.21 -5.26
C LEU A 71 1.48 -6.30 -4.18
N GLY A 72 0.32 -6.45 -3.54
CA GLY A 72 0.06 -7.51 -2.57
C GLY A 72 0.15 -8.90 -3.20
N LEU A 73 -0.27 -9.05 -4.46
CA LEU A 73 -0.08 -10.28 -5.22
C LEU A 73 1.42 -10.58 -5.46
N LEU A 74 2.21 -9.55 -5.78
CA LEU A 74 3.66 -9.68 -5.96
C LEU A 74 4.35 -10.07 -4.65
N VAL A 75 3.96 -9.46 -3.53
CA VAL A 75 4.47 -9.81 -2.19
C VAL A 75 4.07 -11.24 -1.82
N GLU A 76 2.84 -11.65 -2.10
CA GLU A 76 2.35 -13.01 -1.80
C GLU A 76 3.09 -14.10 -2.58
N MET A 77 3.57 -13.76 -3.79
CA MET A 77 4.38 -14.66 -4.60
C MET A 77 5.82 -14.82 -4.08
N THR A 78 6.27 -13.98 -3.14
CA THR A 78 7.61 -14.08 -2.56
C THR A 78 7.78 -15.41 -1.84
N GLY A 79 8.82 -16.15 -2.20
CA GLY A 79 9.10 -17.45 -1.59
C GLY A 79 8.23 -18.60 -2.12
N LEU A 80 7.30 -18.33 -3.06
CA LEU A 80 6.62 -19.38 -3.81
C LEU A 80 7.46 -19.76 -5.03
N ASP A 81 7.72 -21.06 -5.18
CA ASP A 81 8.43 -21.60 -6.34
C ASP A 81 7.45 -22.26 -7.31
N PHE A 82 7.20 -21.61 -8.43
CA PHE A 82 6.32 -22.10 -9.48
C PHE A 82 7.11 -22.95 -10.47
N LYS A 83 7.05 -24.27 -10.31
CA LYS A 83 7.78 -25.23 -11.16
C LYS A 83 7.33 -25.21 -12.62
N THR A 84 6.10 -24.78 -12.89
CA THR A 84 5.57 -24.68 -14.26
C THR A 84 4.75 -23.41 -14.46
N PRO A 85 4.70 -22.84 -15.69
CA PRO A 85 3.85 -21.68 -15.99
C PRO A 85 2.37 -21.91 -15.66
N GLU A 86 1.87 -23.14 -15.80
CA GLU A 86 0.47 -23.50 -15.50
C GLU A 86 0.17 -23.39 -14.00
N SER A 87 1.14 -23.72 -13.15
CA SER A 87 1.00 -23.58 -11.69
C SER A 87 0.87 -22.11 -11.27
N LEU A 88 1.62 -21.22 -11.90
CA LEU A 88 1.51 -19.78 -11.73
C LEU A 88 0.16 -19.26 -12.22
N ILE A 89 -0.25 -19.63 -13.44
CA ILE A 89 -1.55 -19.20 -14.01
C ILE A 89 -2.70 -19.68 -13.13
N LYS A 90 -2.63 -20.91 -12.60
CA LYS A 90 -3.64 -21.44 -11.68
C LYS A 90 -3.71 -20.61 -10.40
N PHE A 91 -2.57 -20.25 -9.81
CA PHE A 91 -2.51 -19.39 -8.64
C PHE A 91 -3.14 -18.02 -8.91
N LEU A 92 -2.76 -17.36 -10.00
CA LEU A 92 -3.29 -16.05 -10.39
C LEU A 92 -4.80 -16.08 -10.62
N LYS A 93 -5.32 -17.11 -11.30
CA LYS A 93 -6.76 -17.27 -11.53
C LYS A 93 -7.54 -17.36 -10.22
N ILE A 94 -7.06 -18.14 -9.26
CA ILE A 94 -7.70 -18.26 -7.94
C ILE A 94 -7.75 -16.90 -7.23
N LYS A 95 -6.70 -16.09 -7.35
CA LYS A 95 -6.58 -14.80 -6.65
C LYS A 95 -7.33 -13.64 -7.31
N VAL A 96 -7.47 -13.67 -8.64
CA VAL A 96 -8.11 -12.59 -9.42
C VAL A 96 -9.61 -12.84 -9.64
N SER A 97 -10.09 -14.10 -9.57
CA SER A 97 -11.51 -14.43 -9.73
C SER A 97 -12.38 -14.19 -8.48
N ILE A 98 -11.96 -13.28 -7.60
CA ILE A 98 -12.73 -12.83 -6.43
C ILE A 98 -13.58 -11.63 -6.82
#